data_AF-A0A496XDV6-F1
#
_entry.id   AF-A0A496XDV6-F1
#
_cell.length_a   1.000
_cell.length_b   1.000
_cell.length_c   1.000
_cell.angle_alpha   90.00
_cell.angle_beta   90.00
_cell.angle_gamma   90.00
#
_symmetry.space_group_name_H-M   'P 1'
#
loop_
_entity.id
_entity.type
_entity.pdbx_description
1 polymer ?
#
loop_
_entity_poly.entity_id
_entity_poly.type
_entity_poly.pdbx_seq_one_letter_code
_entity_poly.pdbx_strand_id
1 'polypeptide(L)'
;YQFYVAGRTLSAQLMIRSSDSFLGLPYNTASLAVLTQMLAQQCDLEPGEIIICTGDSHIYSNHMEQVREQLGRQPRPLPRLNILRKPDSIYDYKFEDFELLDYSPHAHIAAPVAV
;
A
#
# COMPACT_ATOMS: atom_id res chain seq x y z
N TYR A 1 -10.00 -6.87 7.05
CA TYR A 1 -9.59 -7.39 5.73
C TYR A 1 -10.64 -8.35 5.25
N GLN A 2 -10.95 -8.34 3.96
CA GLN A 2 -11.74 -9.36 3.27
C GLN A 2 -10.97 -9.75 2.00
N PHE A 3 -10.95 -11.03 1.65
CA PHE A 3 -10.29 -11.52 0.45
C PHE A 3 -11.31 -12.20 -0.46
N TYR A 4 -11.08 -12.10 -1.76
CA TYR A 4 -11.97 -12.66 -2.78
C TYR A 4 -11.14 -13.29 -3.89
N VAL A 5 -11.56 -14.47 -4.35
CA VAL A 5 -10.92 -15.17 -5.48
C VAL A 5 -11.92 -15.32 -6.60
N ALA A 6 -11.52 -14.86 -7.79
CA ALA A 6 -12.24 -15.08 -9.05
C ALA A 6 -11.27 -15.70 -10.07
N GLY A 7 -11.57 -16.90 -10.53
CA GLY A 7 -10.65 -17.65 -11.37
C GLY A 7 -9.33 -17.93 -10.65
N ARG A 8 -8.22 -17.42 -11.19
CA ARG A 8 -6.87 -17.54 -10.59
C ARG A 8 -6.42 -16.27 -9.85
N THR A 9 -7.30 -15.27 -9.68
CA THR A 9 -6.90 -13.96 -9.18
C THR A 9 -7.41 -13.74 -7.75
N LEU A 10 -6.53 -13.33 -6.84
CA LEU A 10 -6.84 -12.97 -5.44
C LEU A 10 -6.86 -11.45 -5.27
N SER A 11 -8.03 -10.91 -4.95
CA SER A 11 -8.24 -9.50 -4.60
C SER A 11 -8.45 -9.33 -3.09
N ALA A 12 -8.17 -8.14 -2.57
CA ALA A 12 -8.33 -7.82 -1.16
C ALA A 12 -9.09 -6.52 -0.93
N GLN A 13 -9.88 -6.47 0.13
CA GLN A 13 -10.54 -5.27 0.61
C GLN A 13 -10.13 -4.94 2.05
N LEU A 14 -9.87 -3.67 2.31
CA LEU A 14 -9.63 -3.12 3.65
C LEU A 14 -10.63 -2.01 3.94
N MET A 15 -11.37 -2.15 5.04
CA MET A 15 -12.15 -1.07 5.64
C MET A 15 -11.31 -0.40 6.74
N ILE A 16 -11.09 0.90 6.62
CA ILE A 16 -10.37 1.74 7.59
C ILE A 16 -11.39 2.66 8.25
N ARG A 17 -11.65 2.49 9.54
CA ARG A 17 -12.67 3.31 10.25
C ARG A 17 -12.33 4.81 10.29
N SER A 18 -11.04 5.15 10.29
CA SER A 18 -10.50 6.49 10.46
C SER A 18 -9.15 6.56 9.76
N SER A 19 -9.02 7.45 8.78
CA SER A 19 -7.93 7.46 7.81
C SER A 19 -7.37 8.87 7.65
N ASP A 20 -6.18 9.09 8.21
CA ASP A 20 -5.33 10.21 7.83
C ASP A 20 -4.91 10.01 6.36
N SER A 21 -5.45 10.84 5.48
CA SER A 21 -5.24 10.75 4.04
C SER A 21 -3.83 11.13 3.61
N PHE A 22 -3.10 11.92 4.41
CA PHE A 22 -1.79 12.44 4.04
C PHE A 22 -0.66 11.50 4.50
N LEU A 23 -0.62 11.13 5.79
CA LEU A 23 0.43 10.25 6.32
C LEU A 23 0.03 8.78 6.32
N GLY A 24 -1.18 8.44 6.78
CA GLY A 24 -1.57 7.06 7.07
C GLY A 24 -1.95 6.27 5.82
N LEU A 25 -2.85 6.82 5.01
CA LEU A 25 -3.46 6.13 3.87
C LEU A 25 -2.44 5.62 2.84
N PRO A 26 -1.38 6.37 2.45
CA PRO A 26 -0.36 5.85 1.53
C PRO A 26 0.34 4.61 2.07
N TYR A 27 0.70 4.59 3.36
CA TYR A 27 1.30 3.43 4.02
C TYR A 27 0.32 2.25 4.09
N ASN A 28 -0.94 2.49 4.46
CA ASN A 28 -1.95 1.42 4.51
C ASN A 28 -2.20 0.79 3.13
N THR A 29 -2.17 1.61 2.08
CA THR A 29 -2.31 1.17 0.69
C THR A 29 -1.16 0.25 0.30
N ALA A 30 0.09 0.67 0.54
CA ALA A 30 1.26 -0.14 0.25
C ALA A 30 1.27 -1.46 1.05
N SER A 31 0.93 -1.41 2.36
CA SER A 31 0.87 -2.61 3.21
C SER A 31 -0.17 -3.62 2.73
N LEU A 32 -1.36 -3.16 2.32
CA LEU A 32 -2.38 -4.07 1.77
C LEU A 32 -1.94 -4.66 0.43
N ALA A 33 -1.32 -3.87 -0.44
CA ALA A 33 -0.77 -4.36 -1.71
C ALA A 33 0.25 -5.48 -1.49
N VAL A 34 1.23 -5.26 -0.60
CA VAL A 34 2.27 -6.26 -0.27
C VAL A 34 1.64 -7.53 0.32
N LEU A 35 0.73 -7.40 1.30
CA LEU A 35 0.04 -8.53 1.89
C LEU A 35 -0.76 -9.34 0.85
N THR A 36 -1.40 -8.64 -0.09
CA THR A 36 -2.19 -9.27 -1.16
C THR A 36 -1.28 -10.07 -2.10
N GLN A 37 -0.11 -9.53 -2.47
CA GLN A 37 0.87 -10.26 -3.28
C GLN A 37 1.47 -11.46 -2.53
N MET A 38 1.79 -11.32 -1.24
CA MET A 38 2.27 -12.43 -0.42
C MET A 38 1.24 -13.56 -0.35
N LEU A 39 -0.03 -13.24 -0.09
CA LEU A 39 -1.11 -14.23 -0.03
C LEU A 39 -1.35 -14.88 -1.40
N ALA A 40 -1.37 -14.10 -2.48
CA ALA A 40 -1.51 -14.64 -3.82
C ALA A 40 -0.38 -15.63 -4.15
N GLN A 41 0.88 -15.26 -3.88
CA GLN A 41 2.03 -16.14 -4.10
C GLN A 41 1.94 -17.42 -3.25
N GLN A 42 1.59 -17.32 -1.97
CA GLN A 42 1.44 -18.48 -1.07
C GLN A 42 0.32 -19.43 -1.51
N CYS A 43 -0.77 -18.89 -2.05
CA CYS A 43 -1.91 -19.68 -2.52
C CYS A 43 -1.81 -20.12 -3.99
N ASP A 44 -0.69 -19.90 -4.68
CA ASP A 44 -0.49 -20.21 -6.11
C ASP A 44 -1.51 -19.50 -7.04
N LEU A 45 -1.89 -18.28 -6.64
CA LEU A 45 -2.80 -17.38 -7.32
C LEU A 45 -2.06 -16.14 -7.84
N GLU A 46 -2.69 -15.43 -8.77
CA GLU A 46 -2.24 -14.14 -9.28
C GLU A 46 -2.78 -13.00 -8.41
N PRO A 47 -2.00 -11.92 -8.16
CA PRO A 47 -2.52 -10.75 -7.45
C PRO A 47 -3.58 -10.02 -8.28
N GLY A 48 -4.68 -9.66 -7.63
CA GLY A 48 -5.79 -8.92 -8.19
C GLY A 48 -5.82 -7.47 -7.72
N GLU A 49 -7.04 -7.00 -7.46
CA GLU A 49 -7.29 -5.63 -7.03
C GLU A 49 -7.18 -5.49 -5.50
N ILE A 50 -6.76 -4.30 -5.07
CA ILE A 50 -6.97 -3.87 -3.69
C ILE A 50 -8.05 -2.80 -3.65
N ILE A 51 -9.02 -2.97 -2.75
CA ILE A 51 -10.13 -2.04 -2.55
C ILE A 51 -9.99 -1.46 -1.14
N ILE A 52 -9.80 -0.15 -1.05
CA ILE A 52 -9.74 0.55 0.25
C ILE A 52 -11.04 1.32 0.43
N CYS A 53 -11.75 0.97 1.50
CA CYS A 53 -12.92 1.71 1.96
C CYS A 53 -12.55 2.46 3.23
N THR A 54 -12.84 3.75 3.30
CA THR A 54 -12.61 4.57 4.49
C THR A 54 -13.93 5.01 5.09
N GLY A 55 -14.03 4.99 6.42
CA GLY A 55 -15.10 5.64 7.17
C GLY A 55 -14.85 7.15 7.24
N ASP A 56 -14.28 7.61 8.35
CA ASP A 56 -13.79 8.98 8.48
C ASP A 56 -12.48 9.13 7.70
N SER A 57 -12.49 9.92 6.63
CA SER A 57 -11.30 10.27 5.85
C SER A 57 -11.00 11.75 6.04
N HIS A 58 -9.82 12.06 6.56
CA HIS A 58 -9.47 13.42 6.99
C HIS A 58 -8.01 13.77 6.68
N ILE A 59 -7.72 15.07 6.84
CA ILE A 59 -6.38 15.67 6.79
C ILE A 59 -6.25 16.49 8.07
N TYR A 60 -5.13 16.35 8.78
CA TYR A 60 -4.87 17.19 9.95
C TYR A 60 -4.59 18.63 9.54
N SER A 61 -5.11 19.59 10.31
CA SER A 61 -5.02 21.01 10.00
C SER A 61 -3.57 21.53 9.94
N ASN A 62 -2.65 20.90 10.66
CA ASN A 62 -1.21 21.21 10.63
C ASN A 62 -0.47 20.63 9.40
N HIS A 63 -1.15 19.92 8.48
CA HIS A 63 -0.56 19.35 7.26
C HIS A 63 -0.98 20.07 5.98
N MET A 64 -1.75 21.16 6.08
CA MET A 64 -2.36 21.79 4.90
C MET A 64 -1.35 22.39 3.92
N GLU A 65 -0.17 22.81 4.37
CA GLU A 65 0.90 23.29 3.48
C GLU A 65 1.51 22.12 2.67
N GLN A 66 1.83 21.03 3.36
CA GLN A 66 2.40 19.81 2.79
C GLN A 66 1.46 19.16 1.76
N VAL A 67 0.16 19.13 2.07
CA VAL A 67 -0.87 18.65 1.14
C VAL A 67 -0.91 19.50 -0.13
N ARG A 68 -0.86 20.84 -0.01
CA ARG A 68 -0.85 21.73 -1.19
C ARG A 68 0.41 21.52 -2.02
N GLU A 69 1.57 21.34 -1.39
CA GLU A 69 2.81 21.01 -2.09
C GLU A 69 2.68 19.67 -2.84
N GLN A 70 2.16 18.62 -2.20
CA GLN A 70 1.97 17.32 -2.83
C GLN A 70 1.01 17.38 -4.02
N LEU A 71 -0.11 18.10 -3.89
CA LEU A 71 -1.09 18.30 -4.97
C LEU A 71 -0.53 19.09 -6.15
N GLY A 72 0.54 19.87 -5.95
CA GLY A 72 1.28 20.55 -7.02
C GLY A 72 2.19 19.63 -7.83
N ARG A 73 2.43 18.39 -7.40
CA ARG A 73 3.32 17.44 -8.07
C ARG A 73 2.55 16.57 -9.06
N GLN A 74 3.17 16.30 -10.22
CA GLN A 74 2.64 15.32 -11.17
C GLN A 74 3.01 13.89 -10.75
N PRO A 75 2.08 12.93 -10.68
CA PRO A 75 2.40 11.53 -10.42
C PRO A 75 3.44 10.99 -11.42
N ARG A 76 4.39 10.22 -10.91
CA ARG A 76 5.38 9.48 -11.72
C ARG A 76 4.89 8.05 -11.95
N PRO A 77 5.48 7.31 -12.91
CA PRO A 77 5.17 5.89 -13.09
C PRO A 77 5.25 5.11 -11.77
N LEU A 78 4.32 4.18 -11.58
CA LEU A 78 4.29 3.33 -10.39
C LEU A 78 5.49 2.36 -10.38
N PRO A 79 6.04 2.04 -9.19
CA PRO A 79 7.05 1.00 -9.07
C PRO A 79 6.44 -0.38 -9.29
N ARG A 80 7.30 -1.39 -9.36
CA ARG A 80 6.91 -2.80 -9.36
C ARG A 80 7.50 -3.51 -8.15
N LEU A 81 6.67 -4.19 -7.37
CA LEU A 81 7.14 -5.09 -6.34
C LEU A 81 7.50 -6.44 -6.98
N ASN A 82 8.71 -6.92 -6.71
CA ASN A 82 9.20 -8.23 -7.10
C ASN A 82 9.46 -9.04 -5.82
N ILE A 83 8.83 -10.20 -5.70
CA ILE A 83 9.00 -11.10 -4.54
C ILE A 83 9.92 -12.24 -4.97
N LEU A 84 11.17 -12.20 -4.52
CA LEU A 84 12.27 -13.04 -5.01
C LEU A 84 12.16 -14.50 -4.59
N ARG A 85 11.45 -14.79 -3.50
CA ARG A 85 11.34 -16.12 -2.90
C ARG A 85 9.93 -16.38 -2.41
N LYS A 86 9.42 -17.59 -2.68
CA LYS A 86 8.23 -18.15 -2.02
C LYS A 86 8.69 -19.13 -0.92
N PRO A 87 8.71 -18.73 0.37
CA PRO A 87 8.91 -19.66 1.48
C PRO A 87 7.75 -20.66 1.62
N ASP A 88 7.95 -21.71 2.41
CA ASP A 88 6.92 -22.72 2.73
C ASP A 88 5.75 -22.16 3.55
N SER A 89 5.98 -21.08 4.29
CA SER A 89 4.99 -20.41 5.13
C SER A 89 5.01 -18.90 4.93
N ILE A 90 3.84 -18.27 5.03
CA ILE A 90 3.71 -16.80 4.99
C ILE A 90 4.48 -16.09 6.12
N TYR A 91 4.80 -16.80 7.20
CA TYR A 91 5.56 -16.25 8.33
C TYR A 91 7.08 -16.25 8.11
N ASP A 92 7.57 -16.96 7.08
CA ASP A 92 9.00 -17.15 6.84
C ASP A 92 9.56 -16.18 5.78
N TYR A 93 8.76 -15.22 5.31
CA TYR A 93 9.26 -14.14 4.47
C TYR A 93 10.19 -13.23 5.28
N LYS A 94 11.25 -12.77 4.62
CA LYS A 94 12.25 -11.86 5.15
C LYS A 94 12.29 -10.58 4.32
N PHE A 95 12.84 -9.52 4.90
CA PHE A 95 12.98 -8.24 4.21
C PHE A 95 13.71 -8.35 2.86
N GLU A 96 14.74 -9.19 2.80
CA GLU A 96 15.53 -9.47 1.60
C GLU A 96 14.78 -10.21 0.48
N ASP A 97 13.58 -10.74 0.74
CA ASP A 97 12.75 -11.39 -0.27
C ASP A 97 11.97 -10.38 -1.13
N PHE A 98 11.99 -9.09 -0.77
CA PHE A 98 11.22 -8.04 -1.43
C PHE A 98 12.13 -7.03 -2.12
N GLU A 99 11.92 -6.86 -3.42
CA GLU A 99 12.63 -5.90 -4.24
C GLU A 99 11.63 -4.93 -4.87
N LEU A 100 11.83 -3.63 -4.67
CA LEU A 100 11.01 -2.59 -5.28
C LEU A 100 11.74 -1.99 -6.48
N LEU A 101 11.30 -2.38 -7.68
CA LEU A 101 11.87 -1.94 -8.95
C LEU A 101 11.25 -0.63 -9.40
N ASP A 102 12.05 0.18 -10.09
CA ASP A 102 11.64 1.43 -10.75
C ASP A 102 11.01 2.48 -9.81
N TYR A 103 11.30 2.40 -8.50
CA TYR A 103 10.80 3.37 -7.53
C TYR A 103 11.53 4.71 -7.62
N SER A 104 10.88 5.68 -8.26
CA SER A 104 11.40 7.04 -8.45
C SER A 104 10.44 8.09 -7.88
N PRO A 105 10.26 8.17 -6.55
CA PRO A 105 9.38 9.15 -5.93
C PRO A 105 9.91 10.58 -6.08
N HIS A 106 9.04 11.57 -5.86
CA HIS A 106 9.48 12.95 -5.63
C HIS A 106 10.17 13.06 -4.25
N ALA A 107 10.85 14.18 -4.02
CA ALA A 107 11.54 14.45 -2.75
C ALA A 107 10.58 14.35 -1.54
N HIS A 108 11.08 13.83 -0.43
CA HIS A 108 10.31 13.69 0.81
C HIS A 108 9.71 15.02 1.27
N ILE A 109 8.44 15.00 1.70
CA ILE A 109 7.76 16.13 2.35
C ILE A 109 7.65 15.79 3.84
N ALA A 110 8.33 16.55 4.70
CA ALA A 110 8.27 16.34 6.13
C ALA A 110 6.97 16.93 6.71
N ALA A 111 6.24 16.13 7.49
CA ALA A 111 5.11 16.58 8.29
C ALA A 111 5.18 16.00 9.70
N PRO A 112 4.91 16.81 10.75
CA PRO A 112 4.89 16.33 12.11
C PRO A 112 3.67 15.45 12.36
N VAL A 113 3.80 14.35 13.10
CA VAL A 113 2.64 13.57 13.56
C VAL A 113 1.75 14.49 14.38
N ALA A 114 0.47 14.57 14.03
CA ALA A 114 -0.50 15.35 14.79
C ALA A 114 -0.73 14.70 16.17
N VAL A 115 -0.82 15.52 17.21
CA VAL A 115 -1.15 15.12 18.59
C VAL A 115 -2.62 15.39 18.85
#